data_AF-A0A2P6NRD3-F1
#
_entry.id   AF-A0A2P6NRD3-F1
#
_cell.length_a   1.000
_cell.length_b   1.000
_cell.length_c   1.000
_cell.angle_alpha   90.00
_cell.angle_beta   90.00
_cell.angle_gamma   90.00
#
_symmetry.space_group_name_H-M   'P 1'
#
loop_
_entity.id
_entity.type
_entity.pdbx_description
1 polymer ?
#
loop_
_entity_poly.entity_id
_entity_poly.type
_entity_poly.pdbx_seq_one_letter_code
_entity_poly.pdbx_strand_id
1 'polypeptide(L)'
;MENGNKRKADPVESHAGGNANHKKKKKKKSQKVPVSVSAKAPQPIQKQEKKKKTSIDELSKRMFIVPNSIDVDHQEKENFGIIKTDFSKWLNYRNGKEIIEDEDLFDSNARSNQVFAWLIAPLSVEEFYEKYWEKKPLLIKRNKPNYYDGWFSKDEMDQLFKSTHIEYGKHVDVTLYENGQRRTLNPKGRATAKDIWNFFAKGCSVRMLHPQQYSASVSKILSVLEDFWECGGGCNSYLTPAGYQ
;
A
#
# COMPACT_ATOMS: atom_id res chain seq x y z
N MET A 1 -38.22 -78.92 -18.64
CA MET A 1 -37.88 -77.48 -18.64
C MET A 1 -37.01 -77.27 -17.42
N GLU A 2 -35.70 -77.05 -17.60
CA GLU A 2 -34.73 -77.34 -16.55
C GLU A 2 -33.46 -76.47 -16.63
N ASN A 3 -33.05 -75.96 -15.46
CA ASN A 3 -31.71 -75.55 -15.00
C ASN A 3 -30.65 -74.98 -15.97
N GLY A 4 -30.40 -73.67 -15.84
CA GLY A 4 -29.27 -73.17 -15.04
C GLY A 4 -27.79 -73.34 -15.49
N ASN A 5 -27.12 -72.16 -15.60
CA ASN A 5 -25.77 -71.86 -15.08
C ASN A 5 -24.50 -71.97 -15.98
N LYS A 6 -23.75 -70.86 -16.04
CA LYS A 6 -22.27 -70.71 -15.94
C LYS A 6 -21.31 -70.88 -17.16
N ARG A 7 -20.45 -69.86 -17.30
CA ARG A 7 -18.98 -69.82 -17.63
C ARG A 7 -18.53 -69.21 -18.97
N LYS A 8 -17.31 -68.65 -18.91
CA LYS A 8 -16.50 -68.02 -19.97
C LYS A 8 -15.75 -69.07 -20.82
N ALA A 9 -15.40 -68.73 -22.07
CA ALA A 9 -14.18 -69.18 -22.75
C ALA A 9 -13.88 -68.32 -24.01
N ASP A 10 -12.65 -67.81 -24.13
CA ASP A 10 -11.91 -67.66 -25.41
C ASP A 10 -11.31 -69.06 -25.76
N PRO A 11 -10.68 -69.37 -26.94
CA PRO A 11 -10.07 -68.47 -27.94
C PRO A 11 -10.21 -68.92 -29.43
N VAL A 12 -9.48 -68.26 -30.35
CA VAL A 12 -9.16 -68.77 -31.70
C VAL A 12 -7.71 -68.36 -32.11
N GLU A 13 -6.97 -69.27 -32.73
CA GLU A 13 -5.71 -69.01 -33.47
C GLU A 13 -5.90 -69.37 -34.97
N SER A 14 -5.03 -69.07 -35.94
CA SER A 14 -3.57 -68.85 -35.99
C SER A 14 -3.20 -68.05 -37.28
N HIS A 15 -1.96 -67.85 -37.79
CA HIS A 15 -0.61 -68.34 -37.46
C HIS A 15 0.51 -67.42 -38.07
N ALA A 16 1.75 -67.61 -37.61
CA ALA A 16 3.06 -67.57 -38.33
C ALA A 16 3.46 -66.51 -39.39
N GLY A 17 4.77 -66.19 -39.38
CA GLY A 17 5.50 -65.58 -40.50
C GLY A 17 6.10 -64.20 -40.19
N GLY A 18 7.42 -64.12 -39.98
CA GLY A 18 8.09 -62.87 -39.58
C GLY A 18 8.98 -62.25 -40.65
N ASN A 19 9.45 -61.03 -40.41
CA ASN A 19 10.83 -60.67 -40.74
C ASN A 19 11.33 -59.50 -39.87
N ALA A 20 12.60 -59.55 -39.46
CA ALA A 20 13.23 -58.51 -38.66
C ALA A 20 13.81 -57.41 -39.54
N ASN A 21 13.70 -56.14 -39.14
CA ASN A 21 14.56 -55.11 -39.71
C ASN A 21 14.96 -54.02 -38.71
N HIS A 22 16.27 -53.79 -38.57
CA HIS A 22 16.87 -52.86 -37.63
C HIS A 22 16.61 -51.40 -38.01
N LYS A 23 16.15 -50.56 -37.07
CA LYS A 23 16.48 -49.11 -37.08
C LYS A 23 17.09 -48.67 -35.74
N LYS A 24 18.34 -48.21 -35.82
CA LYS A 24 19.20 -47.87 -34.68
C LYS A 24 18.75 -46.58 -33.97
N LYS A 25 18.65 -46.61 -32.64
CA LYS A 25 18.60 -45.40 -31.81
C LYS A 25 19.88 -44.56 -32.03
N LYS A 26 19.76 -43.28 -32.38
CA LYS A 26 20.88 -42.31 -32.35
C LYS A 26 20.60 -41.21 -31.34
N LYS A 27 21.45 -41.10 -30.31
CA LYS A 27 21.55 -39.92 -29.44
C LYS A 27 22.12 -38.74 -30.26
N LYS A 28 21.55 -37.55 -30.12
CA LYS A 28 22.20 -36.25 -30.35
C LYS A 28 21.94 -35.40 -29.10
N LYS A 29 22.92 -35.27 -28.20
CA LYS A 29 23.92 -34.18 -28.16
C LYS A 29 23.26 -32.80 -28.02
N SER A 30 23.23 -32.32 -26.77
CA SER A 30 23.00 -30.91 -26.44
C SER A 30 24.08 -30.04 -27.10
N GLN A 31 23.67 -29.00 -27.83
CA GLN A 31 24.56 -28.01 -28.41
C GLN A 31 24.67 -26.82 -27.44
N LYS A 32 25.87 -26.63 -26.88
CA LYS A 32 26.23 -25.36 -26.25
C LYS A 32 26.42 -24.31 -27.36
N VAL A 33 25.63 -23.24 -27.31
CA VAL A 33 25.89 -22.02 -28.10
C VAL A 33 27.02 -21.24 -27.39
N PRO A 34 28.06 -20.77 -28.09
CA PRO A 34 29.14 -20.01 -27.48
C PRO A 34 28.68 -18.58 -27.17
N VAL A 35 28.79 -18.18 -25.91
CA VAL A 35 28.64 -16.77 -25.51
C VAL A 35 29.98 -16.07 -25.72
N SER A 36 30.08 -15.27 -26.77
CA SER A 36 31.21 -14.35 -27.00
C SER A 36 30.76 -12.91 -26.79
N VAL A 37 30.82 -12.44 -25.55
CA VAL A 37 30.67 -11.01 -25.22
C VAL A 37 31.90 -10.59 -24.43
N SER A 38 32.64 -9.61 -24.96
CA SER A 38 33.85 -9.11 -24.32
C SER A 38 33.49 -8.30 -23.07
N ALA A 39 33.71 -8.87 -21.89
CA ALA A 39 33.59 -8.16 -20.62
C ALA A 39 34.82 -7.26 -20.43
N LYS A 40 34.68 -5.97 -20.78
CA LYS A 40 35.70 -4.96 -20.53
C LYS A 40 35.55 -4.45 -19.10
N ALA A 41 36.53 -4.72 -18.24
CA ALA A 41 36.51 -4.29 -16.85
C ALA A 41 36.52 -2.74 -16.73
N PRO A 42 35.78 -2.13 -15.78
CA PRO A 42 35.91 -0.71 -15.49
C PRO A 42 37.30 -0.40 -14.93
N GLN A 43 37.96 0.62 -15.50
CA GLN A 43 39.21 1.17 -14.99
C GLN A 43 38.95 2.06 -13.75
N PRO A 44 39.90 2.16 -12.80
CA PRO A 44 39.71 2.93 -11.58
C PRO A 44 39.70 4.45 -11.86
N ILE A 45 38.65 5.14 -11.41
CA ILE A 45 38.57 6.60 -11.45
C ILE A 45 39.49 7.20 -10.37
N GLN A 46 40.31 8.17 -10.78
CA GLN A 46 41.32 8.81 -9.94
C GLN A 46 40.68 9.72 -8.87
N LYS A 47 41.27 9.74 -7.67
CA LYS A 47 40.94 10.73 -6.63
C LYS A 47 41.32 12.13 -7.11
N GLN A 48 40.41 13.09 -6.97
CA GLN A 48 40.76 14.52 -6.94
C GLN A 48 40.26 15.15 -5.63
N GLU A 49 40.86 16.29 -5.28
CA GLU A 49 41.16 16.62 -3.88
C GLU A 49 40.11 17.47 -3.15
N LYS A 50 40.26 17.48 -1.83
CA LYS A 50 39.43 18.21 -0.87
C LYS A 50 39.42 19.72 -1.17
N LYS A 51 38.25 20.31 -1.40
CA LYS A 51 38.04 21.75 -1.18
C LYS A 51 37.56 22.01 0.25
N LYS A 52 38.09 23.08 0.85
CA LYS A 52 37.98 23.38 2.29
C LYS A 52 36.52 23.68 2.68
N LYS A 53 36.11 23.20 3.86
CA LYS A 53 34.96 23.77 4.58
C LYS A 53 35.39 25.13 5.12
N THR A 54 34.86 26.21 4.56
CA THR A 54 34.90 27.54 5.18
C THR A 54 33.89 27.56 6.32
N SER A 55 34.21 28.20 7.46
CA SER A 55 33.28 28.24 8.59
C SER A 55 32.03 29.04 8.24
N ILE A 56 30.89 28.65 8.83
CA ILE A 56 29.60 29.36 8.73
C ILE A 56 29.74 30.82 9.26
N ASP A 57 30.73 31.08 10.13
CA ASP A 57 31.02 32.38 10.71
C ASP A 57 31.38 33.49 9.70
N GLU A 58 31.99 33.18 8.55
CA GLU A 58 32.52 34.22 7.64
C GLU A 58 31.45 34.97 6.84
N LEU A 59 30.25 34.41 6.69
CA LEU A 59 29.14 35.08 5.99
C LEU A 59 28.43 36.13 6.85
N SER A 60 28.67 36.16 8.17
CA SER A 60 28.00 37.08 9.11
C SER A 60 28.56 38.51 9.15
N LYS A 61 29.69 38.78 8.45
CA LYS A 61 30.54 39.96 8.73
C LYS A 61 30.37 41.18 7.81
N ARG A 62 29.21 41.39 7.18
CA ARG A 62 28.94 42.63 6.41
C ARG A 62 27.56 43.22 6.70
N MET A 63 27.60 44.51 7.10
CA MET A 63 26.49 45.43 7.42
C MET A 63 25.77 45.20 8.76
N PHE A 64 25.36 46.26 9.48
CA PHE A 64 26.09 47.48 9.87
C PHE A 64 25.42 48.07 11.13
N ILE A 65 26.25 48.62 12.02
CA ILE A 65 26.00 49.15 13.38
C ILE A 65 24.77 50.08 13.54
N VAL A 66 24.05 49.95 14.67
CA VAL A 66 23.32 51.04 15.35
C VAL A 66 23.49 50.93 16.89
N PRO A 67 23.88 52.00 17.62
CA PRO A 67 23.84 52.09 19.09
C PRO A 67 22.59 52.87 19.57
N ASN A 68 22.07 52.77 20.81
CA ASN A 68 22.50 52.07 22.02
C ASN A 68 21.27 51.85 22.93
N SER A 69 21.19 50.71 23.64
CA SER A 69 20.46 50.47 24.93
C SER A 69 18.95 50.86 25.04
N ILE A 70 18.03 50.01 25.50
CA ILE A 70 18.15 48.78 26.31
C ILE A 70 17.26 47.65 25.73
N ASP A 71 17.93 46.56 25.34
CA ASP A 71 17.47 45.18 25.13
C ASP A 71 16.25 44.86 24.24
N VAL A 72 16.45 45.15 22.95
CA VAL A 72 16.10 44.36 21.75
C VAL A 72 14.62 43.98 21.50
N ASP A 73 13.96 44.82 20.70
CA ASP A 73 12.93 44.40 19.74
C ASP A 73 13.57 44.21 18.34
N HIS A 74 13.02 43.31 17.51
CA HIS A 74 12.99 43.42 16.04
C HIS A 74 12.19 42.27 15.39
N GLN A 75 11.00 42.61 14.88
CA GLN A 75 10.40 41.99 13.68
C GLN A 75 11.19 42.48 12.43
N GLU A 76 11.30 41.77 11.29
CA GLU A 76 10.63 40.56 10.76
C GLU A 76 11.43 39.99 9.55
N LYS A 77 11.16 38.72 9.14
CA LYS A 77 11.30 38.15 7.75
C LYS A 77 12.74 37.93 7.19
N GLU A 78 13.12 36.86 6.47
CA GLU A 78 12.51 35.65 5.83
C GLU A 78 13.63 34.57 5.64
N ASN A 79 13.43 33.24 5.57
CA ASN A 79 12.30 32.37 5.96
C ASN A 79 12.77 30.90 6.11
N PHE A 80 12.00 30.09 6.86
CA PHE A 80 11.80 28.62 6.86
C PHE A 80 11.03 28.31 8.15
N GLY A 81 9.82 28.87 8.27
CA GLY A 81 9.06 28.88 9.50
C GLY A 81 8.53 27.50 9.89
N ILE A 82 9.15 26.87 10.91
CA ILE A 82 8.45 25.88 11.73
C ILE A 82 7.35 26.65 12.46
N ILE A 83 6.11 26.54 11.96
CA ILE A 83 5.00 27.35 12.44
C ILE A 83 4.59 26.87 13.83
N LYS A 84 5.05 27.59 14.87
CA LYS A 84 4.52 27.48 16.24
C LYS A 84 3.13 28.11 16.32
N THR A 85 2.19 27.57 15.54
CA THR A 85 0.80 28.03 15.53
C THR A 85 0.08 27.59 16.79
N ASP A 86 -0.68 28.52 17.36
CA ASP A 86 -1.75 28.21 18.30
C ASP A 86 -2.81 27.34 17.60
N PHE A 87 -2.72 26.02 17.81
CA PHE A 87 -3.60 25.03 17.19
C PHE A 87 -5.10 25.25 17.50
N SER A 88 -5.44 26.03 18.53
CA SER A 88 -6.85 26.36 18.82
C SER A 88 -7.49 27.22 17.73
N LYS A 89 -6.70 28.05 17.00
CA LYS A 89 -7.18 28.85 15.87
C LYS A 89 -7.35 28.05 14.58
N TRP A 90 -6.66 26.92 14.44
CA TRP A 90 -6.73 26.05 13.26
C TRP A 90 -7.97 25.13 13.26
N LEU A 91 -8.84 25.15 14.28
CA LEU A 91 -10.04 24.29 14.35
C LEU A 91 -11.01 24.42 13.16
N ASN A 92 -10.89 25.48 12.35
CA ASN A 92 -11.56 25.66 11.06
C ASN A 92 -10.90 24.89 9.90
N TYR A 93 -10.06 23.87 10.18
CA TYR A 93 -9.36 23.03 9.20
C TYR A 93 -10.22 22.69 7.98
N ARG A 94 -9.70 23.04 6.79
CA ARG A 94 -10.07 22.42 5.51
C ARG A 94 -10.06 20.91 5.67
N ASN A 95 -11.03 20.22 5.08
CA ASN A 95 -11.04 18.76 5.09
C ASN A 95 -9.91 18.23 4.19
N GLY A 96 -9.41 17.01 4.43
CA GLY A 96 -8.24 16.51 3.70
C GLY A 96 -8.43 16.42 2.18
N LYS A 97 -9.66 16.32 1.66
CA LYS A 97 -9.91 16.41 0.21
C LYS A 97 -9.71 17.82 -0.31
N GLU A 98 -10.23 18.82 0.39
CA GLU A 98 -10.03 20.24 0.05
C GLU A 98 -8.54 20.63 0.03
N ILE A 99 -7.68 19.95 0.81
CA ILE A 99 -6.22 20.14 0.79
C ILE A 99 -5.58 19.44 -0.43
N ILE A 100 -6.03 18.23 -0.76
CA ILE A 100 -5.53 17.45 -1.92
C ILE A 100 -5.95 18.10 -3.25
N GLU A 101 -7.15 18.67 -3.29
CA GLU A 101 -7.77 19.29 -4.46
C GLU A 101 -7.50 20.80 -4.54
N ASP A 102 -6.58 21.30 -3.71
CA ASP A 102 -6.13 22.69 -3.73
C ASP A 102 -5.18 22.94 -4.91
N GLU A 103 -5.70 23.55 -5.97
CA GLU A 103 -4.90 23.87 -7.16
C GLU A 103 -3.79 24.89 -6.84
N ASP A 104 -4.05 25.85 -5.96
CA ASP A 104 -3.06 26.86 -5.55
C ASP A 104 -1.91 26.29 -4.70
N LEU A 105 -2.06 25.10 -4.13
CA LEU A 105 -1.04 24.42 -3.32
C LEU A 105 -0.16 23.53 -4.22
N PHE A 106 0.57 24.17 -5.13
CA PHE A 106 1.38 23.51 -6.17
C PHE A 106 2.57 22.70 -5.65
N ASP A 107 3.14 23.05 -4.49
CA ASP A 107 4.25 22.30 -3.88
C ASP A 107 3.74 21.01 -3.23
N SER A 108 4.20 19.87 -3.75
CA SER A 108 3.87 18.54 -3.24
C SER A 108 4.31 18.36 -1.78
N ASN A 109 5.43 18.96 -1.37
CA ASN A 109 5.91 18.87 0.02
C ASN A 109 5.00 19.66 0.97
N ALA A 110 4.63 20.88 0.62
CA ALA A 110 3.67 21.66 1.40
C ALA A 110 2.29 20.97 1.48
N ARG A 111 1.83 20.37 0.37
CA ARG A 111 0.58 19.60 0.31
C ARG A 111 0.62 18.35 1.19
N SER A 112 1.68 17.56 1.09
CA SER A 112 1.86 16.30 1.81
C SER A 112 1.96 16.55 3.33
N ASN A 113 2.69 17.59 3.74
CA ASN A 113 2.74 18.06 5.14
C ASN A 113 1.36 18.47 5.67
N GLN A 114 0.58 19.24 4.90
CA GLN A 114 -0.76 19.66 5.34
C GLN A 114 -1.76 18.50 5.43
N VAL A 115 -1.72 17.55 4.49
CA VAL A 115 -2.55 16.32 4.55
C VAL A 115 -2.17 15.45 5.74
N PHE A 116 -0.87 15.27 6.03
CA PHE A 116 -0.45 14.53 7.21
C PHE A 116 -0.85 15.24 8.51
N ALA A 117 -0.63 16.56 8.61
CA ALA A 117 -1.07 17.36 9.75
C ALA A 117 -2.59 17.25 9.99
N TRP A 118 -3.41 17.31 8.93
CA TRP A 118 -4.84 17.01 9.00
C TRP A 118 -5.09 15.58 9.53
N LEU A 119 -4.40 14.56 9.02
CA LEU A 119 -4.58 13.16 9.43
C LEU A 119 -4.34 12.93 10.94
N ILE A 120 -3.41 13.67 11.55
CA ILE A 120 -3.07 13.57 13.00
C ILE A 120 -3.61 14.72 13.88
N ALA A 121 -4.33 15.70 13.32
CA ALA A 121 -4.86 16.84 14.07
C ALA A 121 -5.73 16.39 15.26
N PRO A 122 -5.60 17.00 16.46
CA PRO A 122 -4.90 18.26 16.73
C PRO A 122 -3.41 18.11 17.13
N LEU A 123 -2.81 16.93 16.95
CA LEU A 123 -1.37 16.73 17.23
C LEU A 123 -0.53 17.41 16.13
N SER A 124 0.60 18.01 16.51
CA SER A 124 1.56 18.52 15.52
C SER A 124 2.41 17.39 14.94
N VAL A 125 2.98 17.61 13.76
CA VAL A 125 3.85 16.65 13.06
C VAL A 125 5.13 16.40 13.87
N GLU A 126 5.69 17.45 14.45
CA GLU A 126 6.86 17.41 15.33
C GLU A 126 6.59 16.57 16.58
N GLU A 127 5.45 16.81 17.26
CA GLU A 127 5.09 16.06 18.46
C GLU A 127 4.82 14.57 18.15
N PHE A 128 4.23 14.27 16.99
CA PHE A 128 4.03 12.91 16.52
C PHE A 128 5.36 12.15 16.39
N TYR A 129 6.35 12.71 15.69
CA TYR A 129 7.66 12.07 15.51
C TYR A 129 8.51 12.05 16.79
N GLU A 130 8.45 13.12 17.60
CA GLU A 130 9.17 13.20 18.86
C GLU A 130 8.67 12.13 19.85
N LYS A 131 7.35 11.97 20.01
CA LYS A 131 6.77 11.22 21.13
C LYS A 131 6.10 9.90 20.78
N TYR A 132 5.64 9.69 19.54
CA TYR A 132 4.76 8.56 19.20
C TYR A 132 5.32 7.63 18.12
N TRP A 133 5.85 8.19 17.01
CA TRP A 133 6.39 7.39 15.90
C TRP A 133 7.40 6.36 16.39
N GLU A 134 7.14 5.08 16.08
CA GLU A 134 7.92 3.90 16.47
C GLU A 134 8.20 3.75 17.99
N LYS A 135 7.46 4.49 18.85
CA LYS A 135 7.68 4.55 20.31
C LYS A 135 6.49 4.06 21.11
N LYS A 136 5.27 4.52 20.79
CA LYS A 136 4.04 4.15 21.55
C LYS A 136 2.76 4.40 20.73
N PRO A 137 1.66 3.69 21.04
CA PRO A 137 0.35 3.95 20.44
C PRO A 137 -0.14 5.38 20.66
N LEU A 138 -0.86 5.91 19.67
CA LEU A 138 -1.55 7.19 19.71
C LEU A 138 -3.05 6.97 19.49
N LEU A 139 -3.90 7.57 20.33
CA LEU A 139 -5.36 7.56 20.19
C LEU A 139 -5.87 9.00 20.11
N ILE A 140 -6.47 9.37 18.97
CA ILE A 140 -7.07 10.70 18.76
C ILE A 140 -8.60 10.58 18.79
N LYS A 141 -9.24 11.17 19.78
CA LYS A 141 -10.70 11.26 19.90
C LYS A 141 -11.18 12.63 19.40
N ARG A 142 -11.79 12.67 18.21
CA ARG A 142 -12.14 13.95 17.53
C ARG A 142 -13.55 14.48 17.80
N ASN A 143 -14.47 13.64 18.30
CA ASN A 143 -15.90 13.96 18.47
C ASN A 143 -16.59 14.55 17.21
N LYS A 144 -16.01 14.33 16.02
CA LYS A 144 -16.48 14.78 14.71
C LYS A 144 -16.73 13.55 13.84
N PRO A 145 -17.97 13.01 13.78
CA PRO A 145 -18.24 11.72 13.14
C PRO A 145 -17.99 11.75 11.63
N ASN A 146 -18.22 12.90 11.00
CA ASN A 146 -18.03 13.14 9.57
C ASN A 146 -16.58 13.50 9.16
N TYR A 147 -15.58 13.25 10.03
CA TYR A 147 -14.19 13.65 9.75
C TYR A 147 -13.61 12.97 8.50
N TYR A 148 -14.09 11.76 8.19
CA TYR A 148 -13.60 10.92 7.11
C TYR A 148 -14.62 10.72 5.98
N ASP A 149 -15.61 11.61 5.87
CA ASP A 149 -16.65 11.49 4.85
C ASP A 149 -16.05 11.55 3.42
N GLY A 150 -16.56 10.68 2.56
CA GLY A 150 -16.19 10.60 1.15
C GLY A 150 -14.85 9.92 0.83
N TRP A 151 -14.04 9.47 1.80
CA TRP A 151 -12.77 8.77 1.49
C TRP A 151 -12.97 7.35 0.97
N PHE A 152 -13.72 6.54 1.73
CA PHE A 152 -14.15 5.20 1.31
C PHE A 152 -15.40 4.83 2.12
N SER A 153 -16.41 4.22 1.49
CA SER A 153 -17.69 3.93 2.16
C SER A 153 -18.15 2.48 2.01
N LYS A 154 -19.07 2.06 2.88
CA LYS A 154 -19.76 0.76 2.75
C LYS A 154 -20.48 0.64 1.41
N ASP A 155 -21.09 1.72 0.93
CA ASP A 155 -21.89 1.70 -0.29
C ASP A 155 -20.99 1.71 -1.54
N GLU A 156 -19.84 2.38 -1.49
CA GLU A 156 -18.78 2.22 -2.50
C GLU A 156 -18.29 0.78 -2.55
N MET A 157 -18.02 0.14 -1.39
CA MET A 157 -17.65 -1.27 -1.31
C MET A 157 -18.74 -2.20 -1.90
N ASP A 158 -20.02 -1.93 -1.62
CA ASP A 158 -21.16 -2.65 -2.21
C ASP A 158 -21.18 -2.55 -3.74
N GLN A 159 -20.95 -1.35 -4.28
CA GLN A 159 -20.90 -1.14 -5.73
C GLN A 159 -19.73 -1.88 -6.37
N LEU A 160 -18.55 -1.94 -5.73
CA LEU A 160 -17.41 -2.71 -6.24
C LEU A 160 -17.74 -4.21 -6.41
N PHE A 161 -18.45 -4.82 -5.45
CA PHE A 161 -18.88 -6.22 -5.58
C PHE A 161 -19.98 -6.45 -6.64
N LYS A 162 -20.67 -5.39 -7.08
CA LYS A 162 -21.67 -5.43 -8.16
C LYS A 162 -21.04 -5.23 -9.54
N SER A 163 -20.24 -4.18 -9.69
CA SER A 163 -19.71 -3.72 -10.98
C SER A 163 -18.38 -4.39 -11.37
N THR A 164 -17.56 -4.81 -10.40
CA THR A 164 -16.16 -5.19 -10.64
C THR A 164 -15.93 -6.68 -10.44
N HIS A 165 -14.90 -7.25 -11.11
CA HIS A 165 -14.49 -8.63 -10.90
C HIS A 165 -13.57 -8.76 -9.68
N ILE A 166 -14.18 -8.77 -8.49
CA ILE A 166 -13.49 -8.96 -7.22
C ILE A 166 -13.33 -10.47 -6.95
N GLU A 167 -12.18 -10.90 -6.41
CA GLU A 167 -11.83 -12.31 -6.20
C GLU A 167 -11.42 -12.54 -4.74
N TYR A 168 -11.89 -13.65 -4.16
CA TYR A 168 -11.52 -14.03 -2.80
C TYR A 168 -10.02 -14.36 -2.68
N GLY A 169 -9.38 -13.92 -1.59
CA GLY A 169 -7.97 -14.13 -1.29
C GLY A 169 -6.97 -13.30 -2.12
N LYS A 170 -7.44 -12.61 -3.17
CA LYS A 170 -6.64 -11.71 -4.02
C LYS A 170 -7.04 -10.25 -3.85
N HIS A 171 -8.35 -9.99 -3.82
CA HIS A 171 -8.93 -8.65 -3.72
C HIS A 171 -9.74 -8.47 -2.42
N VAL A 172 -10.38 -9.54 -1.92
CA VAL A 172 -11.18 -9.49 -0.69
C VAL A 172 -11.01 -10.76 0.16
N ASP A 173 -11.06 -10.63 1.47
CA ASP A 173 -11.22 -11.74 2.41
C ASP A 173 -12.53 -11.63 3.19
N VAL A 174 -13.10 -12.78 3.56
CA VAL A 174 -14.14 -12.90 4.59
C VAL A 174 -13.56 -13.66 5.79
N THR A 175 -13.68 -13.09 6.97
CA THR A 175 -13.03 -13.60 8.18
C THR A 175 -13.98 -13.59 9.37
N LEU A 176 -13.93 -14.64 10.18
CA LEU A 176 -14.72 -14.78 11.39
C LEU A 176 -13.78 -14.95 12.58
N TYR A 177 -13.99 -14.19 13.65
CA TYR A 177 -13.36 -14.43 14.95
C TYR A 177 -14.38 -15.07 15.91
N GLU A 178 -14.10 -16.29 16.37
CA GLU A 178 -15.00 -17.06 17.22
C GLU A 178 -14.18 -17.93 18.19
N ASN A 179 -14.59 -18.00 19.46
CA ASN A 179 -13.94 -18.83 20.49
C ASN A 179 -12.41 -18.58 20.60
N GLY A 180 -12.00 -17.30 20.49
CA GLY A 180 -10.61 -16.89 20.56
C GLY A 180 -9.79 -17.11 19.27
N GLN A 181 -10.40 -17.64 18.21
CA GLN A 181 -9.70 -18.04 16.98
C GLN A 181 -10.20 -17.30 15.75
N ARG A 182 -9.28 -16.72 14.97
CA ARG A 182 -9.55 -16.17 13.63
C ARG A 182 -9.59 -17.29 12.59
N ARG A 183 -10.65 -17.33 11.77
CA ARG A 183 -10.75 -18.20 10.58
C ARG A 183 -10.93 -17.33 9.33
N THR A 184 -10.23 -17.66 8.24
CA THR A 184 -10.52 -17.11 6.90
C THR A 184 -11.50 -18.07 6.21
N LEU A 185 -12.64 -17.57 5.70
CA LEU A 185 -13.73 -18.38 5.14
C LEU A 185 -13.91 -18.20 3.62
N ASN A 186 -12.86 -17.71 2.95
CA ASN A 186 -12.83 -17.43 1.51
C ASN A 186 -13.26 -18.63 0.66
N PRO A 187 -14.35 -18.52 -0.13
CA PRO A 187 -14.61 -19.39 -1.25
C PRO A 187 -13.53 -19.29 -2.33
N LYS A 188 -13.60 -20.13 -3.36
CA LYS A 188 -12.79 -19.98 -4.57
C LYS A 188 -13.50 -19.08 -5.59
N GLY A 189 -12.73 -18.24 -6.28
CA GLY A 189 -13.21 -17.44 -7.42
C GLY A 189 -13.81 -16.09 -7.04
N ARG A 190 -14.80 -15.65 -7.83
CA ARG A 190 -15.37 -14.29 -7.73
C ARG A 190 -16.19 -14.11 -6.45
N ALA A 191 -15.96 -12.99 -5.76
CA ALA A 191 -16.85 -12.48 -4.72
C ALA A 191 -17.99 -11.67 -5.35
N THR A 192 -19.24 -12.13 -5.19
CA THR A 192 -20.43 -11.36 -5.58
C THR A 192 -20.97 -10.59 -4.37
N ALA A 193 -21.66 -9.47 -4.62
CA ALA A 193 -22.29 -8.69 -3.55
C ALA A 193 -23.24 -9.56 -2.69
N LYS A 194 -24.02 -10.45 -3.33
CA LYS A 194 -24.92 -11.38 -2.63
C LYS A 194 -24.16 -12.28 -1.64
N ASP A 195 -23.03 -12.84 -2.05
CA ASP A 195 -22.26 -13.76 -1.22
C ASP A 195 -21.57 -13.02 -0.07
N ILE A 196 -21.00 -11.84 -0.33
CA ILE A 196 -20.39 -10.99 0.69
C ILE A 196 -21.43 -10.59 1.76
N TRP A 197 -22.61 -10.13 1.37
CA TRP A 197 -23.66 -9.78 2.33
C TRP A 197 -24.21 -11.00 3.09
N ASN A 198 -24.23 -12.19 2.47
CA ASN A 198 -24.54 -13.44 3.16
C ASN A 198 -23.49 -13.84 4.20
N PHE A 199 -22.20 -13.55 3.97
CA PHE A 199 -21.15 -13.75 4.97
C PHE A 199 -21.22 -12.70 6.08
N PHE A 200 -21.43 -11.43 5.72
CA PHE A 200 -21.58 -10.32 6.67
C PHE A 200 -22.76 -10.53 7.63
N ALA A 201 -23.92 -10.96 7.12
CA ALA A 201 -25.08 -11.30 7.94
C ALA A 201 -24.87 -12.51 8.87
N LYS A 202 -23.80 -13.31 8.66
CA LYS A 202 -23.38 -14.42 9.51
C LYS A 202 -22.25 -14.06 10.47
N GLY A 203 -21.93 -12.77 10.62
CA GLY A 203 -20.90 -12.31 11.53
C GLY A 203 -19.49 -12.20 10.95
N CYS A 204 -19.30 -12.43 9.65
CA CYS A 204 -17.97 -12.30 9.05
C CYS A 204 -17.60 -10.84 8.80
N SER A 205 -16.44 -10.43 9.30
CA SER A 205 -15.74 -9.22 8.86
C SER A 205 -15.28 -9.36 7.40
N VAL A 206 -15.51 -8.32 6.60
CA VAL A 206 -15.07 -8.23 5.20
C VAL A 206 -13.81 -7.36 5.14
N ARG A 207 -12.72 -7.89 4.59
CA ARG A 207 -11.46 -7.16 4.39
C ARG A 207 -11.22 -6.93 2.91
N MET A 208 -11.33 -5.69 2.45
CA MET A 208 -10.96 -5.29 1.10
C MET A 208 -9.46 -4.99 1.06
N LEU A 209 -8.74 -5.68 0.16
CA LEU A 209 -7.31 -5.49 -0.06
C LEU A 209 -7.08 -4.39 -1.11
N HIS A 210 -6.14 -3.49 -0.84
CA HIS A 210 -5.72 -2.42 -1.75
C HIS A 210 -6.87 -1.61 -2.40
N PRO A 211 -7.86 -1.07 -1.64
CA PRO A 211 -8.99 -0.34 -2.22
C PRO A 211 -8.59 0.89 -3.06
N GLN A 212 -7.34 1.40 -2.96
CA GLN A 212 -6.80 2.41 -3.89
C GLN A 212 -6.80 1.98 -5.37
N GLN A 213 -6.84 0.68 -5.67
CA GLN A 213 -6.98 0.18 -7.05
C GLN A 213 -8.36 0.48 -7.66
N TYR A 214 -9.34 0.83 -6.82
CA TYR A 214 -10.74 1.01 -7.23
C TYR A 214 -11.35 2.34 -6.78
N SER A 215 -10.78 2.98 -5.75
CA SER A 215 -11.23 4.26 -5.21
C SER A 215 -10.24 5.37 -5.51
N ALA A 216 -10.64 6.34 -6.33
CA ALA A 216 -9.83 7.52 -6.64
C ALA A 216 -9.52 8.36 -5.38
N SER A 217 -10.46 8.46 -4.42
CA SER A 217 -10.25 9.18 -3.17
C SER A 217 -9.14 8.55 -2.33
N VAL A 218 -9.16 7.21 -2.19
CA VAL A 218 -8.12 6.45 -1.46
C VAL A 218 -6.78 6.52 -2.19
N SER A 219 -6.79 6.43 -3.53
CA SER A 219 -5.57 6.56 -4.35
C SER A 219 -4.90 7.92 -4.16
N LYS A 220 -5.67 9.02 -4.28
CA LYS A 220 -5.15 10.39 -4.08
C LYS A 220 -4.48 10.57 -2.71
N ILE A 221 -5.13 10.16 -1.61
CA ILE A 221 -4.54 10.35 -0.27
C ILE A 221 -3.32 9.47 -0.04
N LEU A 222 -3.30 8.24 -0.55
CA LEU A 222 -2.09 7.42 -0.45
C LEU A 222 -0.93 8.07 -1.21
N SER A 223 -1.10 8.49 -2.46
CA SER A 223 -0.02 9.13 -3.22
C SER A 223 0.52 10.40 -2.55
N VAL A 224 -0.35 11.24 -1.98
CA VAL A 224 0.09 12.44 -1.24
C VAL A 224 0.79 12.09 0.08
N LEU A 225 0.46 10.95 0.71
CA LEU A 225 1.17 10.46 1.89
C LEU A 225 2.48 9.71 1.55
N GLU A 226 2.58 9.12 0.36
CA GLU A 226 3.82 8.56 -0.18
C GLU A 226 4.86 9.67 -0.41
N ASP A 227 4.43 10.84 -0.89
CA ASP A 227 5.27 12.06 -0.96
C ASP A 227 5.71 12.54 0.43
N PHE A 228 4.86 12.41 1.47
CA PHE A 228 5.20 12.84 2.83
C PHE A 228 6.24 11.92 3.50
N TRP A 229 6.08 10.60 3.34
CA TRP A 229 6.93 9.60 3.99
C TRP A 229 8.12 9.15 3.15
N GLU A 230 8.24 9.62 1.91
CA GLU A 230 9.22 9.16 0.90
C GLU A 230 9.27 7.61 0.75
N CYS A 231 8.15 6.94 1.02
CA CYS A 231 8.06 5.48 0.96
C CYS A 231 6.66 5.00 0.56
N GLY A 232 6.60 3.78 -0.01
CA GLY A 232 5.37 3.21 -0.56
C GLY A 232 4.29 2.92 0.48
N GLY A 233 3.07 3.37 0.20
CA GLY A 233 1.91 3.33 1.08
C GLY A 233 0.89 2.29 0.64
N GLY A 234 0.35 1.55 1.60
CA GLY A 234 -0.72 0.57 1.37
C GLY A 234 -1.87 0.74 2.34
N CYS A 235 -3.08 0.39 1.93
CA CYS A 235 -4.23 0.36 2.82
C CYS A 235 -5.07 -0.91 2.62
N ASN A 236 -5.85 -1.23 3.64
CA ASN A 236 -6.90 -2.25 3.61
C ASN A 236 -8.14 -1.65 4.29
N SER A 237 -9.34 -1.93 3.78
CA SER A 237 -10.58 -1.55 4.43
C SER A 237 -11.19 -2.74 5.16
N TYR A 238 -11.74 -2.50 6.35
CA TYR A 238 -12.38 -3.51 7.19
C TYR A 238 -13.82 -3.10 7.45
N LEU A 239 -14.77 -4.01 7.20
CA LEU A 239 -16.18 -3.82 7.47
C LEU A 239 -16.70 -4.99 8.32
N THR A 240 -17.03 -4.71 9.58
CA THR A 240 -17.41 -5.70 10.60
C THR A 240 -18.86 -5.50 11.03
N PRO A 241 -19.68 -6.56 11.12
CA PRO A 241 -21.06 -6.44 11.59
C PRO A 241 -21.12 -6.15 13.09
N ALA A 242 -22.16 -5.43 13.54
CA ALA A 242 -22.33 -5.07 14.94
C ALA A 242 -22.42 -6.32 15.82
N GLY A 243 -21.68 -6.33 16.94
CA GLY A 243 -21.60 -7.47 17.85
C GLY A 243 -20.57 -8.54 17.51
N TYR A 244 -19.77 -8.35 16.44
CA TYR A 244 -18.71 -9.27 16.01
C TYR A 244 -17.32 -8.61 16.03
N GLN A 245 -16.29 -9.42 15.76
CA GLN A 245 -14.86 -9.06 15.80
C GLN A 245 -14.15 -9.54 14.53
#